data_AF-A0A925SVP1-F1
#
_entry.id   AF-A0A925SVP1-F1
#
_cell.length_a   1.000
_cell.length_b   1.000
_cell.length_c   1.000
_cell.angle_alpha   90.00
_cell.angle_beta   90.00
_cell.angle_gamma   90.00
#
_symmetry.space_group_name_H-M   'P 1'
#
loop_
_entity.id
_entity.type
_entity.pdbx_description
1 polymer ?
#
loop_
_entity_poly.entity_id
_entity_poly.type
_entity_poly.pdbx_seq_one_letter_code
_entity_poly.pdbx_strand_id
1 'polypeptide(L)' 'MRIPILLRGALVALIALFGVGLQSANADSGSVTLTIYKGGWIIGGSAGGGTLTFRGRSYRLGVGGIDYGLVFGGS' A
#
# COMPACT_ATOMS: atom_id res chain seq x y z
N MET A 1 -7.98 52.45 5.65
CA MET A 1 -9.00 51.72 4.87
C MET A 1 -9.62 50.66 5.78
N ARG A 2 -10.90 50.76 6.14
CA ARG A 2 -11.58 49.78 7.01
C ARG A 2 -12.11 48.68 6.11
N ILE A 3 -11.52 47.50 6.16
CA ILE A 3 -12.03 46.33 5.44
C ILE A 3 -13.42 46.03 6.00
N PRO A 4 -14.48 45.99 5.17
CA PRO A 4 -15.83 45.69 5.66
C PRO A 4 -15.85 44.28 6.24
N ILE A 5 -16.55 44.11 7.37
CA ILE A 5 -16.56 42.87 8.17
C ILE A 5 -16.95 41.63 7.34
N LEU A 6 -17.79 41.84 6.31
CA LEU A 6 -18.23 40.84 5.34
C LEU A 6 -17.09 40.28 4.49
N LEU A 7 -16.15 41.13 4.08
CA LEU A 7 -14.99 40.71 3.29
C LEU A 7 -14.06 39.83 4.12
N ARG A 8 -13.89 40.15 5.41
CA ARG A 8 -13.14 39.33 6.36
C ARG A 8 -13.81 37.96 6.57
N GLY A 9 -15.13 37.93 6.75
CA GLY A 9 -15.88 36.69 6.90
C GLY A 9 -15.78 35.80 5.65
N ALA A 10 -15.93 36.39 4.46
CA ALA A 10 -15.78 35.69 3.20
C ALA A 10 -14.37 35.10 3.03
N LEU A 11 -13.33 35.83 3.42
CA LEU A 11 -11.95 35.35 3.33
C LEU A 11 -11.68 34.17 4.27
N VAL A 12 -12.20 34.22 5.50
CA VAL A 12 -12.07 33.12 6.46
C VAL A 12 -12.82 31.87 5.98
N ALA A 13 -14.04 32.05 5.45
CA ALA A 13 -14.81 30.96 4.87
C ALA A 13 -14.08 30.32 3.66
N LEU A 14 -13.46 31.15 2.82
CA LEU A 14 -12.65 30.68 1.69
C LEU A 14 -11.44 29.86 2.17
N ILE A 15 -10.70 30.36 3.15
CA ILE A 15 -9.54 29.65 3.71
C ILE A 15 -9.97 28.33 4.37
N ALA A 16 -11.10 28.30 5.08
CA ALA A 16 -11.61 27.08 5.68
C ALA A 16 -12.02 26.04 4.62
N LEU A 17 -12.63 26.48 3.52
CA LEU A 17 -13.10 25.59 2.46
C LEU A 17 -11.93 24.97 1.67
N PHE A 18 -10.89 25.76 1.38
CA PHE A 18 -9.75 25.32 0.57
C PHE A 18 -8.56 24.80 1.38
N GLY A 19 -8.45 25.15 2.67
CA GLY A 19 -7.32 24.76 3.52
C GLY A 19 -7.40 23.32 4.05
N VAL A 20 -8.60 22.74 4.16
CA VAL A 20 -8.80 21.39 4.73
C VAL A 20 -8.72 20.30 3.66
N GLY A 21 -9.00 20.62 2.38
CA GLY A 21 -9.06 19.65 1.29
C GLY A 21 -7.72 19.24 0.65
N LEU A 22 -6.61 19.86 1.03
CA LEU A 22 -5.28 19.64 0.43
C LEU A 22 -4.43 18.57 1.14
N GLN A 23 -4.98 17.89 2.15
CA GLN A 23 -4.29 16.79 2.82
C GLN A 23 -4.23 15.58 1.86
N SER A 24 -3.07 15.35 1.25
CA SER A 24 -2.81 14.13 0.50
C SER A 24 -2.76 12.94 1.45
N ALA A 25 -3.77 12.08 1.38
CA ALA A 25 -3.77 10.80 2.09
C ALA A 25 -2.77 9.85 1.41
N ASN A 26 -1.49 10.01 1.73
CA ASN A 26 -0.45 9.11 1.23
C ASN A 26 -0.46 7.84 2.08
N ALA A 27 -0.80 6.71 1.45
CA ALA A 27 -0.65 5.41 2.07
C ALA A 27 0.84 5.09 2.23
N ASP A 28 1.21 4.61 3.42
CA ASP A 28 2.58 4.15 3.66
C ASP A 28 2.87 2.92 2.80
N SER A 29 4.08 2.84 2.25
CA SER A 29 4.47 1.78 1.32
C SER A 29 5.48 0.84 1.95
N GLY A 30 5.41 -0.43 1.55
CA GLY A 30 6.35 -1.46 1.97
C GLY A 30 6.62 -2.42 0.82
N SER A 31 7.76 -3.11 0.88
CA SER A 31 8.13 -4.12 -0.11
C SER A 31 8.06 -5.52 0.49
N VAL A 32 7.58 -6.47 -0.30
CA VAL A 32 7.54 -7.88 0.07
C VAL A 32 8.42 -8.65 -0.89
N THR A 33 9.39 -9.39 -0.36
CA THR A 33 10.25 -10.29 -1.13
C THR A 33 9.99 -11.71 -0.67
N LEU A 34 9.66 -12.61 -1.58
CA LEU A 34 9.32 -14.01 -1.31
C LEU A 34 10.14 -14.94 -2.18
N THR A 35 10.60 -16.04 -1.59
CA THR A 35 11.14 -17.19 -2.32
C THR A 35 10.15 -18.34 -2.13
N ILE A 36 9.57 -18.80 -3.24
CA ILE A 36 8.51 -19.80 -3.24
C ILE A 36 9.00 -21.04 -3.98
N TYR A 37 8.98 -22.17 -3.29
CA TYR A 37 9.22 -23.48 -3.89
C TYR A 37 7.88 -24.07 -4.30
N LYS A 38 7.80 -24.49 -5.56
CA LYS A 38 6.61 -25.07 -6.18
C LYS A 38 6.88 -26.53 -6.51
N GLY A 39 5.93 -27.40 -6.18
CA GLY A 39 5.97 -28.81 -6.54
C GLY A 39 4.61 -29.25 -7.05
N GLY A 40 4.57 -29.88 -8.22
CA GLY A 40 3.32 -30.33 -8.82
C GLY A 40 3.44 -30.45 -10.33
N TRP A 41 2.39 -31.00 -10.96
CA TRP A 41 2.33 -31.13 -12.42
C TRP A 41 1.17 -30.35 -13.02
N ILE A 42 -0.05 -30.82 -12.76
CA ILE A 42 -1.31 -30.13 -13.12
C ILE A 42 -1.95 -29.50 -11.88
N ILE A 43 -1.75 -30.15 -10.74
CA ILE A 43 -2.09 -29.67 -9.40
C ILE A 43 -0.80 -29.72 -8.60
N GLY A 44 -0.52 -28.66 -7.84
CA GLY A 44 0.69 -28.53 -7.06
C GLY A 44 0.46 -27.85 -5.72
N GLY A 45 1.45 -27.97 -4.86
CA GLY A 45 1.56 -27.18 -3.65
C GLY A 45 2.78 -26.27 -3.75
N SER A 46 2.66 -25.10 -3.14
CA SER A 46 3.77 -24.18 -2.95
C SER A 46 4.02 -23.97 -1.46
N ALA A 47 5.29 -23.85 -1.11
CA ALA A 47 5.73 -23.44 0.21
C ALA A 47 6.95 -22.55 0.07
N GLY A 48 7.06 -21.55 0.93
CA GLY A 48 8.12 -20.57 0.83
C GLY A 48 8.13 -19.62 2.00
N GLY A 49 9.04 -18.66 1.91
CA GLY A 49 9.18 -17.65 2.93
C GLY A 49 9.88 -16.43 2.38
N GLY A 50 9.91 -15.39 3.20
CA GLY A 50 10.55 -14.15 2.80
C GLY A 50 10.40 -13.06 3.85
N THR A 51 10.50 -11.82 3.39
CA THR A 51 10.52 -10.65 4.27
C THR A 51 9.63 -9.55 3.75
N LEU A 52 8.81 -9.00 4.65
CA LEU A 52 8.16 -7.69 4.48
C LEU A 52 9.08 -6.62 5.06
N THR A 53 9.47 -5.66 4.24
CA THR A 53 10.14 -4.45 4.69
C THR A 53 9.11 -3.33 4.77
N PHE A 54 8.80 -2.89 5.98
CA PHE A 54 7.81 -1.84 6.23
C PHE A 54 8.32 -0.90 7.33
N ARG A 55 8.32 0.40 7.05
CA ARG A 55 8.77 1.44 7.99
C ARG A 55 10.19 1.17 8.56
N GLY A 56 11.12 0.76 7.70
CA GLY A 56 12.51 0.46 8.10
C GLY A 56 12.66 -0.80 8.96
N ARG A 57 11.62 -1.62 9.11
CA ARG A 57 11.65 -2.88 9.85
C ARG A 57 11.40 -4.05 8.92
N SER A 58 12.14 -5.13 9.14
CA SER A 58 12.00 -6.38 8.38
C SER A 58 11.23 -7.40 9.21
N TYR A 59 10.16 -7.94 8.63
CA TYR A 59 9.31 -8.95 9.24
C TYR A 59 9.41 -10.24 8.44
N ARG A 60 9.68 -11.35 9.11
CA ARG A 60 9.68 -12.67 8.48
C ARG A 60 8.26 -13.08 8.11
N LEU A 61 8.10 -13.61 6.91
CA LEU A 61 6.84 -14.15 6.40
C LEU A 61 7.03 -15.62 6.02
N GLY A 62 6.05 -16.45 6.38
CA GLY A 62 5.87 -17.79 5.84
C GLY A 62 4.68 -17.78 4.87
N VAL A 63 4.82 -18.46 3.74
CA VAL A 63 3.77 -18.56 2.72
C VAL A 63 3.62 -20.00 2.25
N GLY A 64 2.37 -20.39 2.03
CA GLY A 64 2.00 -21.68 1.47
C GLY A 64 0.76 -21.52 0.59
N GLY A 65 0.66 -22.34 -0.45
CA GLY A 65 -0.39 -22.23 -1.45
C GLY A 65 -0.68 -23.55 -2.16
N ILE A 66 -1.80 -23.56 -2.87
CA ILE A 66 -2.18 -24.64 -3.79
C ILE A 66 -2.15 -24.04 -5.19
N ASP A 67 -1.43 -24.67 -6.10
CA ASP A 67 -1.25 -24.27 -7.49
C ASP A 67 -2.09 -25.18 -8.40
N TYR A 68 -2.68 -24.61 -9.46
CA TYR A 68 -3.43 -25.32 -10.49
C TYR A 68 -3.03 -24.80 -11.88
N GLY A 69 -2.56 -25.68 -12.76
CA GLY A 69 -1.96 -25.34 -14.07
C GLY A 69 -0.65 -26.10 -14.30
N LEU A 70 0.06 -25.86 -15.42
CA LEU A 70 1.42 -26.39 -15.60
C LEU A 70 2.33 -25.76 -14.55
N VAL A 71 2.62 -26.47 -13.46
CA VAL A 71 3.30 -25.93 -12.27
C VAL A 71 4.81 -25.76 -12.49
N PHE A 72 5.32 -26.13 -13.67
CA PHE A 72 6.70 -25.97 -14.10
C PHE A 72 6.79 -25.05 -15.31
N GLY A 73 7.55 -23.95 -15.15
CA GLY A 73 7.85 -23.00 -16.21
C GLY A 73 7.80 -21.54 -15.74
N GLY A 74 8.97 -20.90 -15.65
CA GLY A 74 9.14 -19.45 -15.46
C GLY A 74 9.33 -18.99 -14.01
N SER A 75 10.53 -18.48 -13.69
CA SER A 75 10.79 -17.58 -12.56
C SER A 75 10.79 -16.13 -13.04
#